data_AF-A0A2H6N2W4-F1
#
_entry.id   AF-A0A2H6N2W4-F1
#
_cell.length_a   1.000
_cell.length_b   1.000
_cell.length_c   1.000
_cell.angle_alpha   90.00
_cell.angle_beta   90.00
_cell.angle_gamma   90.00
#
_symmetry.space_group_name_H-M   'P 1'
#
loop_
_entity.id
_entity.type
_entity.pdbx_description
1 polymer ?
#
loop_
_entity_poly.entity_id
_entity_poly.type
_entity_poly.pdbx_seq_one_letter_code
_entity_poly.pdbx_strand_id
1 'polypeptide(L)'
;EQVIFLDECVSSFIQIRGSVPLFWEQPGLQVGSHRVRMSRGFEANAPAFDRHFHTLKYIYGKQIIVNLLGSKEGEHMLSKAFQSHLKASEHANDIKMVNFDYHQMVKGGKAEKLHGVLKPQIQKFFECGFFYFDGKEIKRSQSGTIRTNCLDCLDRTNSVQAFIGLEMLTKQLEVLGLAEKPQLVTRFQEVFRSMWSVNG
;
A
#
# COMPACT_ATOMS: atom_id res chain seq x y z
N GLU A 1 -1.21 7.68 7.50
CA GLU A 1 -1.95 7.07 8.61
C GLU A 1 -3.36 7.66 8.61
N GLN A 2 -4.38 6.87 8.92
CA GLN A 2 -5.75 7.38 9.11
C GLN A 2 -6.18 7.12 10.56
N VAL A 3 -6.69 8.14 11.24
CA VAL A 3 -7.06 8.07 12.66
C VAL A 3 -8.49 8.56 12.84
N ILE A 4 -9.24 7.90 13.73
CA ILE A 4 -10.59 8.27 14.13
C ILE A 4 -10.61 8.39 15.65
N PHE A 5 -11.06 9.54 16.13
CA PHE A 5 -11.37 9.79 17.54
C PHE A 5 -12.90 9.85 17.68
N LEU A 6 -13.44 9.11 18.63
CA LEU A 6 -14.86 9.12 18.97
C LEU A 6 -15.00 9.00 20.49
N ASP A 7 -15.39 10.09 21.14
CA ASP A 7 -15.34 10.20 22.61
C ASP A 7 -13.94 9.80 23.12
N GLU A 8 -13.85 8.81 24.01
CA GLU A 8 -12.59 8.27 24.53
C GLU A 8 -11.99 7.16 23.63
N CYS A 9 -12.70 6.73 22.59
CA CYS A 9 -12.23 5.68 21.69
C CYS A 9 -11.29 6.23 20.61
N VAL A 10 -10.23 5.48 20.31
CA VAL A 10 -9.25 5.82 19.27
C VAL A 10 -9.04 4.63 18.34
N SER A 11 -9.07 4.88 17.04
CA SER A 11 -8.75 3.90 16.02
C SER A 11 -7.73 4.45 15.04
N SER A 12 -6.67 3.69 14.72
CA SER A 12 -5.65 4.09 13.75
C SER A 12 -5.31 2.96 12.78
N PHE A 13 -5.19 3.29 11.49
CA PHE A 13 -4.71 2.37 10.46
C PHE A 13 -3.54 2.97 9.68
N ILE A 14 -2.47 2.18 9.58
CA ILE A 14 -1.22 2.53 8.92
C ILE A 14 -1.08 1.75 7.61
N GLN A 15 -0.63 2.43 6.58
CA GLN A 15 -0.17 1.84 5.33
C GLN A 15 1.07 2.60 4.90
N ILE A 16 1.99 1.92 4.21
CA ILE A 16 3.28 2.48 3.86
C ILE A 16 3.42 2.64 2.35
N ARG A 17 4.22 3.62 1.94
CA ARG A 17 4.58 3.87 0.53
C ARG A 17 6.08 4.06 0.43
N GLY A 18 6.68 3.57 -0.65
CA GLY A 18 8.09 3.81 -0.93
C GLY A 18 8.47 3.47 -2.36
N SER A 19 9.68 3.87 -2.75
CA SER A 19 10.31 3.45 -4.00
C SER A 19 10.54 1.94 -4.03
N VAL A 20 10.87 1.39 -5.21
CA VAL A 20 11.39 0.02 -5.27
C VAL A 20 12.72 -0.04 -4.50
N PRO A 21 12.86 -0.93 -3.49
CA PRO A 21 14.01 -0.97 -2.59
C PRO A 21 15.22 -1.66 -3.24
N LEU A 22 15.64 -1.10 -4.37
CA LEU A 22 16.78 -1.54 -5.15
C LEU A 22 17.63 -0.31 -5.51
N PHE A 23 18.89 -0.56 -5.84
CA PHE A 23 19.79 0.44 -6.41
C PHE A 23 19.47 0.61 -7.90
N TRP A 24 18.63 1.60 -8.19
CA TRP A 24 18.28 2.04 -9.53
C TRP A 24 18.38 3.56 -9.61
N GLU A 25 18.47 4.06 -10.83
CA GLU A 25 18.51 5.49 -11.11
C GLU A 25 17.76 5.82 -12.41
N GLN A 26 17.37 7.08 -12.51
CA GLN A 26 16.70 7.64 -13.67
C GLN A 26 17.42 8.97 -14.01
N PRO A 27 18.50 8.91 -14.81
CA PRO A 27 19.28 10.08 -15.13
C PRO A 27 18.50 11.03 -16.05
N GLY A 28 18.29 12.27 -15.59
CA GLY A 28 17.74 13.39 -16.37
C GLY A 28 16.26 13.70 -16.09
N LEU A 29 15.97 14.97 -15.77
CA LEU A 29 14.63 15.56 -15.71
C LEU A 29 14.13 16.05 -17.09
N GLN A 30 14.91 15.87 -18.15
CA GLN A 30 14.53 16.34 -19.48
C GLN A 30 13.48 15.42 -20.11
N VAL A 31 12.40 16.03 -20.58
CA VAL A 31 11.25 15.38 -21.21
C VAL A 31 11.73 14.46 -22.33
N GLY A 32 11.57 13.15 -22.16
CA GLY A 32 11.85 12.14 -23.19
C GLY A 32 13.03 11.20 -22.94
N SER A 33 13.87 11.43 -21.91
CA SER A 33 14.98 10.52 -21.55
C SER A 33 14.81 9.91 -20.15
N HIS A 34 13.65 9.28 -19.89
CA HIS A 34 13.33 8.64 -18.60
C HIS A 34 13.77 7.18 -18.54
N ARG A 35 15.02 6.89 -18.92
CA ARG A 35 15.52 5.50 -18.88
C ARG A 35 15.88 5.10 -17.45
N VAL A 36 14.99 4.34 -16.83
CA VAL A 36 15.30 3.62 -15.59
C VAL A 36 16.41 2.62 -15.88
N ARG A 37 17.45 2.62 -15.05
CA ARG A 37 18.53 1.61 -15.10
C ARG A 37 18.93 1.17 -13.70
N MET A 38 19.37 -0.08 -13.59
CA MET A 38 19.96 -0.61 -12.36
C MET A 38 21.35 0.01 -12.19
N SER A 39 21.60 0.66 -11.05
CA SER A 39 22.90 1.27 -10.75
C SER A 39 23.88 0.28 -10.11
N ARG A 40 23.37 -0.85 -9.60
CA ARG A 40 24.18 -1.96 -9.07
C ARG A 40 23.63 -3.31 -9.51
N GLY A 41 24.51 -4.32 -9.55
CA GLY A 41 24.15 -5.71 -9.86
C GLY A 41 23.39 -6.42 -8.74
N PHE A 42 22.96 -7.65 -9.01
CA PHE A 42 22.13 -8.45 -8.10
C PHE A 42 22.76 -8.65 -6.72
N GLU A 43 24.03 -9.06 -6.67
CA GLU A 43 24.76 -9.34 -5.42
C GLU A 43 24.84 -8.13 -4.49
N ALA A 44 24.97 -6.92 -5.05
CA ALA A 44 24.99 -5.69 -4.28
C ALA A 44 23.60 -5.27 -3.78
N ASN A 45 22.54 -5.63 -4.50
CA ASN A 45 21.15 -5.32 -4.13
C ASN A 45 20.62 -6.25 -3.03
N ALA A 46 20.93 -7.55 -3.12
CA ALA A 46 20.37 -8.57 -2.23
C ALA A 46 20.48 -8.23 -0.73
N PRO A 47 21.66 -7.88 -0.16
CA PRO A 47 21.74 -7.60 1.28
C PRO A 47 21.03 -6.29 1.68
N ALA A 48 20.92 -5.32 0.78
CA ALA A 48 20.16 -4.10 1.05
C ALA A 48 18.65 -4.36 1.02
N PHE A 49 18.20 -5.20 0.09
CA PHE A 49 16.83 -5.67 -0.01
C PHE A 49 16.37 -6.40 1.26
N ASP A 50 17.17 -7.35 1.74
CA ASP A 50 16.85 -8.13 2.94
C ASP A 50 16.80 -7.24 4.18
N ARG A 51 17.80 -6.35 4.37
CA ARG A 51 17.79 -5.39 5.48
C ARG A 51 16.57 -4.46 5.44
N HIS A 52 16.18 -4.02 4.26
CA HIS A 52 15.00 -3.17 4.08
C HIS A 52 13.73 -3.88 4.56
N PHE A 53 13.48 -5.11 4.11
CA PHE A 53 12.27 -5.84 4.53
C PHE A 53 12.34 -6.38 5.95
N HIS A 54 13.53 -6.71 6.45
CA HIS A 54 13.73 -6.99 7.88
C HIS A 54 13.31 -5.80 8.74
N THR A 55 13.77 -4.60 8.38
CA THR A 55 13.42 -3.36 9.08
C THR A 55 11.91 -3.09 9.02
N LEU A 56 11.28 -3.24 7.84
CA LEU A 56 9.84 -3.07 7.73
C LEU A 56 9.07 -4.08 8.58
N LYS A 57 9.51 -5.34 8.62
CA LYS A 57 8.88 -6.39 9.43
C LYS A 57 9.04 -6.14 10.92
N TYR A 58 10.20 -5.63 11.34
CA TYR A 58 10.45 -5.25 12.72
C TYR A 58 9.56 -4.10 13.18
N ILE A 59 9.40 -3.05 12.36
CA ILE A 59 8.66 -1.84 12.74
C ILE A 59 7.14 -2.05 12.59
N TYR A 60 6.71 -2.68 11.50
CA TYR A 60 5.31 -2.68 11.06
C TYR A 60 4.67 -4.08 11.01
N GLY A 61 5.40 -5.14 11.35
CA GLY A 61 4.91 -6.52 11.30
C GLY A 61 4.82 -7.07 9.88
N LYS A 62 3.84 -7.94 9.62
CA LYS A 62 3.67 -8.62 8.31
C LYS A 62 3.63 -7.60 7.16
N GLN A 63 4.12 -7.99 5.98
CA GLN A 63 4.15 -7.12 4.82
C GLN A 63 3.44 -7.76 3.63
N ILE A 64 2.70 -6.95 2.88
CA ILE A 64 2.26 -7.26 1.51
C ILE A 64 2.62 -6.08 0.62
N ILE A 65 3.12 -6.37 -0.57
CA ILE A 65 3.52 -5.35 -1.54
C ILE A 65 2.41 -5.23 -2.59
N VAL A 66 1.97 -4.00 -2.86
CA VAL A 66 1.15 -3.63 -4.01
C VAL A 66 2.01 -2.82 -4.96
N ASN A 67 2.46 -3.47 -6.02
CA ASN A 67 3.38 -2.92 -7.00
C ASN A 67 2.60 -2.35 -8.19
N LEU A 68 2.60 -1.03 -8.34
CA LEU A 68 1.83 -0.31 -9.38
C LEU A 68 2.61 -0.05 -10.67
N LEU A 69 3.83 -0.59 -10.78
CA LEU A 69 4.66 -0.48 -11.97
C LEU A 69 3.98 -1.16 -13.16
N GLY A 70 3.92 -0.44 -14.27
CA GLY A 70 3.31 -0.92 -15.50
C GLY A 70 4.25 -1.73 -16.38
N SER A 71 3.70 -2.15 -17.51
CA SER A 71 4.37 -3.06 -18.46
C SER A 71 5.28 -2.37 -19.48
N LYS A 72 5.50 -1.05 -19.37
CA LYS A 72 6.35 -0.28 -20.28
C LYS A 72 7.80 -0.24 -19.79
N GLU A 73 8.74 -0.41 -20.72
CA GLU A 73 10.20 -0.32 -20.58
C GLU A 73 10.75 -0.31 -19.14
N GLY A 74 11.03 0.89 -18.59
CA GLY A 74 11.70 1.06 -17.30
C GLY A 74 10.90 0.57 -16.10
N GLU A 75 9.58 0.76 -16.09
CA GLU A 75 8.71 0.22 -15.03
C GLU A 75 8.70 -1.31 -15.05
N HIS A 76 8.65 -1.91 -16.24
CA HIS A 76 8.65 -3.37 -16.39
C HIS A 76 9.98 -3.99 -15.95
N MET A 77 11.10 -3.38 -16.33
CA MET A 77 12.43 -3.80 -15.90
C MET A 77 12.56 -3.74 -14.37
N LEU A 78 12.15 -2.63 -13.76
CA LEU A 78 12.25 -2.44 -12.31
C LEU A 78 11.29 -3.38 -11.55
N SER A 79 10.10 -3.61 -12.09
CA SER A 79 9.12 -4.57 -11.58
C SER A 79 9.67 -6.00 -11.59
N LYS A 80 10.28 -6.42 -12.70
CA LYS A 80 10.95 -7.73 -12.80
C LYS A 80 12.11 -7.86 -11.84
N ALA A 81 12.96 -6.84 -11.74
CA ALA A 81 14.09 -6.84 -10.81
C ALA A 81 13.59 -6.99 -9.35
N PHE A 82 12.57 -6.23 -8.97
CA PHE A 82 11.95 -6.32 -7.65
C PHE A 82 11.40 -7.72 -7.38
N GLN A 83 10.66 -8.29 -8.34
CA GLN A 83 10.11 -9.64 -8.19
C GLN A 83 11.21 -10.70 -8.07
N SER A 84 12.29 -10.61 -8.85
CA SER A 84 13.42 -11.53 -8.79
C SER A 84 14.14 -11.45 -7.44
N HIS A 85 14.37 -10.24 -6.93
CA HIS A 85 14.96 -10.05 -5.61
C HIS A 85 14.08 -10.59 -4.49
N LEU A 86 12.76 -10.35 -4.53
CA LEU A 86 11.84 -10.91 -3.55
C LEU A 86 11.87 -12.44 -3.59
N LYS A 87 11.82 -13.06 -4.78
CA LYS A 87 11.84 -14.52 -4.94
C LYS A 87 13.13 -15.17 -4.42
N ALA A 88 14.25 -14.47 -4.50
CA ALA A 88 15.55 -14.96 -4.04
C ALA A 88 15.86 -14.59 -2.58
N SER A 89 15.06 -13.71 -1.97
CA SER A 89 15.24 -13.28 -0.58
C SER A 89 14.74 -14.31 0.42
N GLU A 90 15.16 -14.16 1.68
CA GLU A 90 14.59 -14.89 2.81
C GLU A 90 13.09 -14.60 3.02
N HIS A 91 12.58 -13.52 2.40
CA HIS A 91 11.19 -13.06 2.54
C HIS A 91 10.23 -13.63 1.48
N ALA A 92 10.72 -14.53 0.61
CA ALA A 92 9.94 -15.04 -0.54
C ALA A 92 8.65 -15.77 -0.15
N ASN A 93 8.65 -16.41 1.02
CA ASN A 93 7.54 -17.23 1.49
C ASN A 93 6.50 -16.47 2.33
N ASP A 94 6.89 -15.35 2.96
CA ASP A 94 6.04 -14.61 3.89
C ASP A 94 5.57 -13.25 3.34
N ILE A 95 6.26 -12.68 2.36
CA ILE A 95 5.83 -11.44 1.70
C ILE A 95 5.23 -11.75 0.33
N LYS A 96 3.93 -11.48 0.20
CA LYS A 96 3.25 -11.53 -1.10
C LYS A 96 3.45 -10.22 -1.85
N MET A 97 3.79 -10.30 -3.13
CA MET A 97 3.77 -9.17 -4.05
C MET A 97 2.60 -9.29 -5.02
N VAL A 98 1.74 -8.27 -5.03
CA VAL A 98 0.63 -8.10 -5.96
C VAL A 98 1.05 -7.08 -7.02
N ASN A 99 1.30 -7.56 -8.24
CA ASN A 99 1.56 -6.69 -9.38
C ASN A 99 0.24 -6.21 -9.95
N PHE A 100 0.02 -4.91 -9.92
CA PHE A 100 -1.23 -4.27 -10.35
C PHE A 100 -0.88 -3.14 -11.33
N ASP A 101 -0.78 -3.46 -12.63
CA ASP A 101 -0.48 -2.47 -13.69
C ASP A 101 -1.60 -1.43 -13.75
N TYR A 102 -1.37 -0.30 -13.10
CA TYR A 102 -2.39 0.74 -12.94
C TYR A 102 -2.82 1.32 -14.30
N HIS A 103 -1.91 1.43 -15.28
CA HIS A 103 -2.21 2.02 -16.60
C HIS A 103 -3.18 1.18 -17.43
N GLN A 104 -3.08 -0.14 -17.34
CA GLN A 104 -4.00 -1.04 -18.05
C GLN A 104 -5.37 -1.07 -17.37
N MET A 105 -5.40 -0.91 -16.05
CA MET A 105 -6.61 -1.11 -15.25
C MET A 105 -7.49 0.14 -15.13
N VAL A 106 -6.95 1.36 -15.28
CA VAL A 106 -7.79 2.57 -15.32
C VAL A 106 -8.60 2.73 -16.62
N LYS A 107 -8.24 2.01 -17.70
CA LYS A 107 -8.91 2.09 -19.00
C LYS A 107 -10.29 1.43 -19.04
N GLY A 108 -10.72 0.75 -17.99
CA GLY A 108 -11.99 0.02 -17.93
C GLY A 108 -12.70 0.13 -16.58
N GLY A 109 -12.74 1.34 -16.01
CA GLY A 109 -13.39 1.58 -14.72
C GLY A 109 -12.46 1.35 -13.53
N LYS A 110 -11.87 2.44 -13.03
CA LYS A 110 -10.92 2.43 -11.91
C LYS A 110 -11.48 1.74 -10.65
N ALA A 111 -12.72 2.07 -10.26
CA ALA A 111 -13.37 1.48 -9.09
C ALA A 111 -13.61 -0.03 -9.27
N GLU A 112 -14.10 -0.44 -10.44
CA GLU A 112 -14.38 -1.84 -10.76
C GLU A 112 -13.14 -2.70 -10.69
N LYS A 113 -11.99 -2.24 -11.21
CA LYS A 113 -10.74 -2.99 -11.14
C LYS A 113 -10.15 -3.05 -9.73
N LEU A 114 -10.28 -1.98 -8.94
CA LEU A 114 -9.86 -2.01 -7.54
C LEU A 114 -10.67 -3.04 -6.74
N HIS A 115 -11.99 -3.05 -6.89
CA HIS A 115 -12.86 -4.01 -6.20
C HIS A 115 -12.81 -5.43 -6.77
N GLY A 116 -12.75 -5.59 -8.09
CA GLY A 116 -12.82 -6.88 -8.76
C GLY A 116 -11.47 -7.60 -8.88
N VAL A 117 -10.34 -6.88 -8.82
CA VAL A 117 -9.01 -7.46 -9.07
C VAL A 117 -8.03 -7.23 -7.93
N LEU A 118 -7.91 -6.01 -7.40
CA LEU A 118 -6.97 -5.75 -6.31
C LEU A 118 -7.48 -6.31 -4.99
N LYS A 119 -8.73 -5.99 -4.61
CA LYS A 119 -9.34 -6.39 -3.33
C LYS A 119 -9.24 -7.88 -3.05
N PRO A 120 -9.61 -8.81 -3.98
CA PRO A 120 -9.50 -10.24 -3.71
C PRO A 120 -8.07 -10.71 -3.39
N GLN A 121 -7.06 -10.03 -3.96
CA GLN A 121 -5.66 -10.40 -3.77
C GLN A 121 -5.09 -9.94 -2.43
N ILE A 122 -5.63 -8.86 -1.86
CA ILE A 122 -5.22 -8.30 -0.57
C ILE A 122 -6.23 -8.58 0.57
N GLN A 123 -7.38 -9.20 0.27
CA GLN A 123 -8.49 -9.42 1.19
C GLN A 123 -8.05 -10.03 2.53
N LYS A 124 -7.29 -11.13 2.48
CA LYS A 124 -6.77 -11.83 3.67
C LYS A 124 -5.84 -10.94 4.50
N PHE A 125 -5.15 -10.00 3.87
CA PHE A 125 -4.19 -9.15 4.56
C PHE A 125 -4.88 -8.11 5.47
N PHE A 126 -6.16 -7.78 5.24
CA PHE A 126 -6.94 -6.94 6.15
C PHE A 126 -7.10 -7.56 7.55
N GLU A 127 -6.82 -8.87 7.73
CA GLU A 127 -6.74 -9.52 9.05
C GLU A 127 -5.59 -8.99 9.91
N CYS A 128 -4.56 -8.37 9.31
CA CYS A 128 -3.53 -7.66 10.06
C CYS A 128 -4.09 -6.46 10.85
N GLY A 129 -5.32 -6.04 10.52
CA GLY A 129 -6.14 -5.17 11.32
C GLY A 129 -5.64 -3.72 11.36
N PHE A 130 -6.01 -3.07 12.45
CA PHE A 130 -5.78 -1.67 12.75
C PHE A 130 -5.65 -1.53 14.28
N PHE A 131 -5.09 -0.44 14.77
CA PHE A 131 -5.05 -0.13 16.20
C PHE A 131 -6.42 0.29 16.72
N TYR A 132 -6.86 -0.23 17.87
CA TYR A 132 -8.10 0.19 18.52
C TYR A 132 -7.95 0.23 20.04
N PHE A 133 -8.31 1.38 20.62
CA PHE A 133 -8.43 1.66 22.05
C PHE A 133 -9.88 2.05 22.35
N ASP A 134 -10.49 1.43 23.36
CA ASP A 134 -11.93 1.60 23.67
C ASP A 134 -12.22 2.66 24.73
N GLY A 135 -11.24 3.50 25.08
CA GLY A 135 -11.33 4.44 26.19
C GLY A 135 -10.80 3.89 27.52
N LYS A 136 -10.53 2.59 27.61
CA LYS A 136 -10.01 1.94 28.83
C LYS A 136 -8.74 1.17 28.56
N GLU A 137 -8.71 0.35 27.51
CA GLU A 137 -7.57 -0.48 27.17
C GLU A 137 -7.38 -0.67 25.67
N ILE A 138 -6.19 -1.14 25.29
CA ILE A 138 -5.87 -1.46 23.90
C ILE A 138 -6.54 -2.80 23.56
N LYS A 139 -7.54 -2.77 22.69
CA LYS A 139 -8.26 -3.95 22.20
C LYS A 139 -7.63 -4.60 20.99
N ARG A 140 -6.90 -3.81 20.18
CA ARG A 140 -6.24 -4.30 18.98
C ARG A 140 -5.00 -3.49 18.68
N SER A 141 -3.95 -4.18 18.24
CA SER A 141 -2.79 -3.56 17.60
C SER A 141 -2.71 -4.03 16.15
N GLN A 142 -2.32 -3.14 15.25
CA GLN A 142 -2.06 -3.51 13.87
C GLN A 142 -0.81 -4.39 13.79
N SER A 143 -0.88 -5.50 13.07
CA SER A 143 0.18 -6.52 13.00
C SER A 143 0.86 -6.66 11.64
N GLY A 144 0.55 -5.75 10.71
CA GLY A 144 1.10 -5.75 9.36
C GLY A 144 0.69 -4.53 8.54
N THR A 145 1.46 -4.19 7.51
CA THR A 145 1.19 -3.05 6.62
C THR A 145 1.16 -3.44 5.16
N ILE A 146 0.28 -2.77 4.41
CA ILE A 146 0.29 -2.81 2.95
C ILE A 146 1.30 -1.76 2.46
N ARG A 147 2.32 -2.20 1.72
CA ARG A 147 3.30 -1.35 1.06
C ARG A 147 2.89 -1.10 -0.38
N THR A 148 2.57 0.13 -0.73
CA THR A 148 2.34 0.53 -2.13
C THR A 148 3.60 1.13 -2.72
N ASN A 149 4.00 0.69 -3.90
CA ASN A 149 5.12 1.29 -4.63
C ASN A 149 4.72 1.61 -6.07
N CYS A 150 5.39 2.62 -6.63
CA CYS A 150 5.19 3.12 -7.98
C CYS A 150 6.45 3.85 -8.44
N LEU A 151 6.59 4.06 -9.74
CA LEU A 151 7.61 4.95 -10.31
C LEU A 151 6.95 6.31 -10.57
N ASP A 152 7.45 7.36 -9.92
CA ASP A 152 7.16 8.76 -10.25
C ASP A 152 5.67 9.16 -10.35
N CYS A 153 4.79 8.58 -9.52
CA CYS A 153 3.39 9.00 -9.53
C CYS A 153 2.73 8.94 -8.15
N LEU A 154 2.65 10.11 -7.53
CA LEU A 154 1.94 10.32 -6.28
C LEU A 154 0.45 9.97 -6.42
N ASP A 155 -0.19 10.43 -7.50
CA ASP A 155 -1.62 10.17 -7.79
C ASP A 155 -1.98 8.69 -7.81
N ARG A 156 -1.16 7.84 -8.47
CA ARG A 156 -1.38 6.40 -8.57
C ARG A 156 -1.37 5.76 -7.19
N THR A 157 -0.35 6.08 -6.40
CA THR A 157 -0.23 5.53 -5.05
C THR A 157 -1.30 6.07 -4.12
N ASN A 158 -1.59 7.39 -4.14
CA ASN A 158 -2.61 8.03 -3.34
C ASN A 158 -3.98 7.41 -3.61
N SER A 159 -4.30 7.16 -4.87
CA SER A 159 -5.54 6.48 -5.24
C SER A 159 -5.67 5.09 -4.63
N VAL A 160 -4.62 4.27 -4.69
CA VAL A 160 -4.68 2.90 -4.19
C VAL A 160 -4.71 2.90 -2.66
N GLN A 161 -3.97 3.81 -2.03
CA GLN A 161 -3.97 3.98 -0.58
C GLN A 161 -5.33 4.49 -0.06
N ALA A 162 -5.98 5.41 -0.77
CA ALA A 162 -7.34 5.88 -0.47
C ALA A 162 -8.36 4.74 -0.54
N PHE A 163 -8.25 3.88 -1.56
CA PHE A 163 -9.09 2.68 -1.70
C PHE A 163 -8.92 1.72 -0.52
N ILE A 164 -7.67 1.38 -0.17
CA ILE A 164 -7.37 0.52 0.97
C ILE A 164 -7.88 1.15 2.28
N GLY A 165 -7.71 2.46 2.42
CA GLY A 165 -8.16 3.20 3.59
C GLY A 165 -9.69 3.20 3.75
N LEU A 166 -10.44 3.31 2.64
CA LEU A 166 -11.90 3.18 2.64
C LEU A 166 -12.36 1.77 3.01
N GLU A 167 -11.68 0.73 2.52
CA GLU A 167 -11.96 -0.66 2.91
C GLU A 167 -11.73 -0.89 4.41
N MET A 168 -10.68 -0.26 4.98
CA MET A 168 -10.42 -0.35 6.41
C MET A 168 -11.37 0.53 7.24
N LEU A 169 -11.79 1.68 6.72
CA LEU A 169 -12.70 2.60 7.39
C LEU A 169 -13.98 1.89 7.84
N THR A 170 -14.57 1.05 6.99
CA THR A 170 -15.78 0.28 7.35
C THR A 170 -15.53 -0.57 8.61
N LYS A 171 -14.38 -1.25 8.70
CA LYS A 171 -14.01 -2.07 9.87
C LYS A 171 -13.74 -1.23 11.12
N GLN A 172 -13.21 -0.02 10.96
CA GLN A 172 -13.03 0.92 12.07
C GLN A 172 -14.38 1.43 12.59
N LEU A 173 -15.32 1.75 11.69
CA LEU A 173 -16.67 2.19 12.08
C LEU A 173 -17.49 1.09 12.76
N GLU A 174 -17.27 -0.18 12.38
CA GLU A 174 -17.88 -1.34 13.06
C GLU A 174 -17.50 -1.39 14.54
N VAL A 175 -16.20 -1.33 14.87
CA VAL A 175 -15.77 -1.41 16.28
C VAL A 175 -16.12 -0.15 17.09
N LEU A 176 -16.33 0.97 16.41
CA LEU A 176 -16.80 2.23 17.03
C LEU A 176 -18.33 2.28 17.20
N GLY A 177 -19.06 1.21 16.85
CA GLY A 177 -20.53 1.17 16.99
C GLY A 177 -21.27 2.11 16.03
N LEU A 178 -20.65 2.47 14.90
CA LEU A 178 -21.20 3.40 13.90
C LEU A 178 -21.74 2.68 12.66
N ALA A 179 -21.45 1.39 12.46
CA ALA A 179 -21.81 0.64 11.26
C ALA A 179 -23.33 0.53 11.03
N GLU A 180 -24.14 0.49 12.09
CA GLU A 180 -25.61 0.40 12.01
C GLU A 180 -26.29 1.75 11.69
N LYS A 181 -25.52 2.81 11.43
CA LYS A 181 -26.03 4.16 11.13
C LYS A 181 -25.66 4.54 9.69
N PRO A 182 -26.42 4.10 8.66
CA PRO A 182 -26.04 4.24 7.25
C PRO A 182 -25.72 5.68 6.83
N GLN A 183 -26.50 6.66 7.32
CA GLN A 183 -26.27 8.07 7.02
C GLN A 183 -24.93 8.58 7.56
N LEU A 184 -24.52 8.13 8.75
CA LEU A 184 -23.22 8.48 9.31
C LEU A 184 -22.10 7.80 8.54
N VAL A 185 -22.25 6.51 8.21
CA VAL A 185 -21.26 5.78 7.39
C VAL A 185 -21.02 6.48 6.06
N THR A 186 -22.09 6.87 5.36
CA THR A 186 -21.99 7.63 4.10
C THR A 186 -21.24 8.94 4.30
N ARG A 187 -21.59 9.72 5.33
CA ARG A 187 -20.91 10.99 5.64
C ARG A 187 -19.42 10.79 5.95
N PHE A 188 -19.07 9.76 6.71
CA PHE A 188 -17.67 9.41 6.97
C PHE A 188 -16.93 9.10 5.67
N GLN A 189 -17.52 8.30 4.77
CA GLN A 189 -16.90 7.99 3.49
C GLN A 189 -16.73 9.23 2.60
N GLU A 190 -17.68 10.15 2.60
CA GLU A 190 -17.60 11.42 1.85
C GLU A 190 -16.47 12.31 2.37
N VAL A 191 -16.44 12.56 3.68
CA VAL A 191 -15.37 13.36 4.30
C VAL A 191 -14.02 12.68 4.09
N PHE A 192 -13.95 11.36 4.22
CA PHE A 192 -12.73 10.59 3.98
C PHE A 192 -12.23 10.73 2.55
N ARG A 193 -13.11 10.61 1.54
CA ARG A 193 -12.74 10.85 0.13
C ARG A 193 -12.23 12.26 -0.09
N SER A 194 -12.85 13.26 0.54
CA SER A 194 -12.39 14.64 0.47
C SER A 194 -10.99 14.80 1.08
N MET A 195 -10.74 14.25 2.27
CA MET A 195 -9.40 14.27 2.90
C MET A 195 -8.33 13.64 2.00
N TRP A 196 -8.62 12.50 1.36
CA TRP A 196 -7.67 11.86 0.43
C TRP A 196 -7.41 12.64 -0.85
N SER A 197 -8.33 13.49 -1.29
CA SER A 197 -8.10 14.39 -2.43
C SER A 197 -7.11 15.51 -2.08
N VAL A 198 -7.01 15.91 -0.81
CA VAL A 198 -6.09 16.95 -0.32
C VAL A 198 -4.73 16.36 0.11
N ASN A 199 -4.70 15.11 0.57
CA ASN A 199 -3.47 14.40 0.93
C ASN A 199 -2.57 14.05 -0.28
N GLY A 200 -3.20 13.93 -1.45
CA GLY A 200 -2.60 13.43 -2.69
C GLY A 200 -1.59 14.36 -3.33
#